data_AF-A0A167T2H2-F1
#
_entry.id   AF-A0A167T2H2-F1
#
_cell.length_a   1.000
_cell.length_b   1.000
_cell.length_c   1.000
_cell.angle_alpha   90.00
_cell.angle_beta   90.00
_cell.angle_gamma   90.00
#
_symmetry.space_group_name_H-M   'P 1'
#
loop_
_entity.id
_entity.type
_entity.pdbx_description
1 polymer ?
#
loop_
_entity_poly.entity_id
_entity_poly.type
_entity_poly.pdbx_seq_one_letter_code
_entity_poly.pdbx_strand_id
1 'polypeptide(L)'
;LTTATSDVLAAYNNAAGRVNPNFTNLNSGAIGGLTLTPGLYKWTSGVSINSSITISGAVTDTWIFQIAGPLTIANGKSIILSGGASPANIVWVVAGAVTFGIGSVSKGIVLGATSITLQTGSSINGRLLSQTAVALQVATVTHP
;
A
#
# COMPACT_ATOMS: atom_id res chain seq x y z
N LEU A 1 19.86 -2.08 14.20
CA LEU A 1 19.11 -1.04 13.43
C LEU A 1 19.65 -0.89 12.02
N THR A 2 20.97 -0.72 11.82
CA THR A 2 21.60 -0.55 10.49
C THR A 2 21.21 -1.63 9.47
N THR A 3 21.23 -2.91 9.87
CA THR A 3 20.79 -4.03 9.01
C THR A 3 19.33 -3.88 8.59
N ALA A 4 18.43 -3.63 9.54
CA ALA A 4 17.01 -3.47 9.25
C ALA A 4 16.73 -2.29 8.30
N THR A 5 17.42 -1.16 8.45
CA THR A 5 17.29 -0.02 7.52
C THR A 5 17.81 -0.38 6.12
N SER A 6 18.92 -1.12 6.02
CA SER A 6 19.42 -1.63 4.74
C SER A 6 18.45 -2.62 4.09
N ASP A 7 17.82 -3.48 4.89
CA ASP A 7 16.84 -4.46 4.40
C ASP A 7 15.58 -3.76 3.86
N VAL A 8 15.14 -2.66 4.50
CA VAL A 8 14.05 -1.83 3.99
C VAL A 8 14.40 -1.23 2.63
N LEU A 9 15.62 -0.71 2.46
CA LEU A 9 16.08 -0.18 1.17
C LEU A 9 16.16 -1.29 0.10
N ALA A 10 16.68 -2.46 0.46
CA ALA A 10 16.74 -3.62 -0.44
C ALA A 10 15.33 -4.08 -0.86
N ALA A 11 14.39 -4.15 0.08
CA ALA A 11 13.00 -4.50 -0.17
C ALA A 11 12.30 -3.47 -1.08
N TYR A 12 12.52 -2.17 -0.84
CA TYR A 12 12.01 -1.10 -1.71
C TYR A 12 12.52 -1.28 -3.14
N ASN A 13 13.83 -1.43 -3.32
CA ASN A 13 14.45 -1.60 -4.63
C ASN A 13 13.96 -2.88 -5.33
N ASN A 14 13.80 -3.99 -4.60
CA ASN A 14 13.26 -5.23 -5.14
C ASN A 14 11.81 -5.07 -5.63
N ALA A 15 10.94 -4.46 -4.82
CA ALA A 15 9.54 -4.26 -5.17
C ALA A 15 9.37 -3.26 -6.32
N ALA A 16 10.11 -2.15 -6.30
CA ALA A 16 10.09 -1.12 -7.35
C ALA A 16 10.70 -1.63 -8.67
N GLY A 17 11.66 -2.56 -8.59
CA GLY A 17 12.36 -3.13 -9.74
C GLY A 17 11.67 -4.30 -10.42
N ARG A 18 10.50 -4.76 -9.94
CA ARG A 18 9.74 -5.81 -10.63
C ARG A 18 9.33 -5.33 -12.03
N VAL A 19 9.41 -6.22 -13.00
CA VAL A 19 9.13 -5.97 -14.43
C VAL A 19 7.91 -6.79 -14.89
N ASN A 20 7.42 -6.50 -16.10
CA ASN A 20 6.27 -7.18 -16.73
C ASN A 20 4.99 -7.10 -15.88
N PRO A 21 4.46 -5.90 -15.58
CA PRO A 21 3.24 -5.75 -14.81
C PRO A 21 2.04 -6.40 -15.50
N ASN A 22 1.20 -7.08 -14.73
CA ASN A 22 -0.09 -7.60 -15.20
C ASN A 22 -1.04 -6.45 -15.53
N PHE A 23 -0.94 -5.34 -14.78
CA PHE A 23 -1.79 -4.16 -14.94
C PHE A 23 -0.94 -2.90 -14.98
N THR A 24 -1.12 -2.08 -16.03
CA THR A 24 -0.40 -0.81 -16.19
C THR A 24 -1.40 0.35 -16.21
N ASN A 25 -1.17 1.35 -15.37
CA ASN A 25 -1.98 2.57 -15.24
C ASN A 25 -3.49 2.29 -15.07
N LEU A 26 -3.83 1.22 -14.34
CA LEU A 26 -5.21 0.80 -14.13
C LEU A 26 -6.06 1.97 -13.59
N ASN A 27 -7.16 2.24 -14.28
CA ASN A 27 -8.09 3.34 -14.01
C ASN A 27 -7.41 4.71 -13.80
N SER A 28 -6.29 4.94 -14.50
CA SER A 28 -5.49 6.17 -14.39
C SER A 28 -5.10 6.53 -12.94
N GLY A 29 -5.01 5.53 -12.06
CA GLY A 29 -4.67 5.68 -10.64
C GLY A 29 -5.85 5.93 -9.70
N ALA A 30 -7.07 6.18 -10.20
CA ALA A 30 -8.25 6.40 -9.36
C ALA A 30 -8.99 5.08 -9.09
N ILE A 31 -8.40 4.16 -8.32
CA ILE A 31 -8.83 2.75 -8.26
C ILE A 31 -10.04 2.46 -7.36
N GLY A 32 -10.73 3.49 -6.85
CA GLY A 32 -11.85 3.29 -5.93
C GLY A 32 -12.98 2.42 -6.51
N GLY A 33 -13.54 1.53 -5.69
CA GLY A 33 -14.63 0.62 -6.09
C GLY A 33 -14.18 -0.63 -6.85
N LEU A 34 -12.90 -0.75 -7.20
CA LEU A 34 -12.38 -1.91 -7.91
C LEU A 34 -12.16 -3.12 -6.98
N THR A 35 -12.21 -4.31 -7.59
CA THR A 35 -11.66 -5.55 -7.02
C THR A 35 -10.35 -5.86 -7.72
N LEU A 36 -9.28 -6.01 -6.95
CA LEU A 36 -7.91 -6.22 -7.44
C LEU A 36 -7.54 -7.70 -7.25
N THR A 37 -7.35 -8.39 -8.37
CA THR A 37 -6.88 -9.80 -8.42
C THR A 37 -5.37 -9.88 -8.21
N PRO A 38 -4.80 -11.06 -7.91
CA PRO A 38 -3.36 -11.24 -7.70
C PRO A 38 -2.53 -10.69 -8.86
N GLY A 39 -1.33 -10.21 -8.54
CA GLY A 39 -0.35 -9.82 -9.55
C GLY A 39 0.42 -8.53 -9.27
N LEU A 40 1.17 -8.12 -10.29
CA LEU A 40 1.97 -6.91 -10.31
C LEU A 40 1.19 -5.78 -10.99
N TYR A 41 1.03 -4.68 -10.28
CA TYR A 41 0.39 -3.46 -10.77
C TYR A 41 1.40 -2.34 -10.82
N LYS A 42 1.32 -1.51 -11.87
CA LYS A 42 2.22 -0.38 -12.06
C LYS A 42 1.47 0.88 -12.44
N TRP A 43 1.71 1.96 -11.73
CA TRP A 43 1.30 3.32 -12.10
C TRP A 43 2.52 4.23 -12.22
N THR A 44 2.58 4.97 -13.33
CA THR A 44 3.55 6.06 -13.51
C THR A 44 3.07 7.37 -12.89
N SER A 45 1.87 7.38 -12.34
CA SER A 45 1.23 8.50 -11.63
C SER A 45 1.05 8.18 -10.14
N GLY A 46 0.36 9.07 -9.42
CA GLY A 46 -0.20 8.75 -8.10
C GLY A 46 -1.41 7.83 -8.20
N VAL A 47 -1.77 7.24 -7.06
CA VAL A 47 -2.95 6.40 -6.88
C VAL A 47 -3.84 6.97 -5.77
N SER A 48 -5.14 7.00 -6.01
CA SER A 48 -6.16 7.47 -5.06
C SER A 48 -7.28 6.43 -4.88
N ILE A 49 -7.64 6.20 -3.61
CA ILE A 49 -8.72 5.32 -3.19
C ILE A 49 -9.83 6.19 -2.58
N ASN A 50 -10.66 6.79 -3.45
CA ASN A 50 -11.77 7.66 -3.07
C ASN A 50 -13.05 6.90 -2.68
N SER A 51 -13.12 5.63 -3.09
CA SER A 51 -14.13 4.63 -2.69
C SER A 51 -13.39 3.37 -2.25
N SER A 52 -13.94 2.61 -1.30
CA SER A 52 -13.31 1.37 -0.82
C SER A 52 -13.00 0.40 -1.96
N ILE A 53 -11.91 -0.35 -1.83
CA ILE A 53 -11.50 -1.38 -2.80
C ILE A 53 -11.51 -2.74 -2.13
N THR A 54 -11.55 -3.79 -2.96
CA THR A 54 -11.37 -5.17 -2.51
C THR A 54 -10.09 -5.73 -3.11
N ILE A 55 -9.28 -6.43 -2.31
CA ILE A 55 -8.16 -7.25 -2.79
C ILE A 55 -8.59 -8.71 -2.60
N SER A 56 -8.71 -9.44 -3.70
CA SER A 56 -9.32 -10.77 -3.71
C SER A 56 -8.41 -11.81 -4.32
N GLY A 57 -8.11 -12.85 -3.58
CA GLY A 57 -7.31 -13.99 -4.02
C GLY A 57 -7.13 -15.01 -2.89
N ALA A 58 -6.44 -16.10 -3.18
CA ALA A 58 -6.15 -17.16 -2.22
C ALA A 58 -5.13 -16.71 -1.16
N VAL A 59 -5.00 -17.51 -0.10
CA VAL A 59 -4.05 -17.25 1.01
C VAL A 59 -2.58 -17.23 0.58
N THR A 60 -2.25 -17.87 -0.54
CA THR A 60 -0.90 -17.93 -1.11
C THR A 60 -0.63 -16.87 -2.17
N ASP A 61 -1.66 -16.16 -2.62
CA ASP A 61 -1.54 -15.18 -3.69
C ASP A 61 -0.82 -13.92 -3.19
N THR A 62 -0.18 -13.20 -4.12
CA THR A 62 0.63 -12.02 -3.82
C THR A 62 0.25 -10.82 -4.68
N TRP A 63 0.38 -9.63 -4.09
CA TRP A 63 0.16 -8.35 -4.75
C TRP A 63 1.35 -7.43 -4.56
N ILE A 64 1.81 -6.81 -5.66
CA ILE A 64 2.78 -5.73 -5.61
C ILE A 64 2.21 -4.55 -6.37
N PHE A 65 2.03 -3.43 -5.68
CA PHE A 65 1.55 -2.17 -6.23
C PHE A 65 2.70 -1.18 -6.34
N GLN A 66 3.21 -0.96 -7.56
CA GLN A 66 4.25 0.03 -7.86
C GLN A 66 3.62 1.37 -8.19
N ILE A 67 3.89 2.40 -7.38
CA ILE A 67 3.28 3.73 -7.51
C ILE A 67 4.39 4.78 -7.60
N ALA A 68 4.54 5.41 -8.76
CA ALA A 68 5.56 6.45 -8.97
C ALA A 68 5.20 7.80 -8.33
N GLY A 69 3.91 8.06 -8.09
CA GLY A 69 3.42 9.24 -7.39
C GLY A 69 3.01 8.98 -5.93
N PRO A 70 2.16 9.82 -5.34
CA PRO A 70 1.61 9.60 -4.01
C PRO A 70 0.57 8.48 -3.98
N LEU A 71 0.33 7.92 -2.80
CA LEU A 71 -0.79 7.02 -2.51
C LEU A 71 -1.72 7.67 -1.48
N THR A 72 -3.00 7.83 -1.81
CA THR A 72 -3.99 8.39 -0.89
C THR A 72 -5.19 7.46 -0.70
N ILE A 73 -5.61 7.30 0.56
CA ILE A 73 -6.88 6.67 0.92
C ILE A 73 -7.77 7.74 1.53
N ALA A 74 -8.94 7.97 0.95
CA ALA A 74 -9.87 8.98 1.44
C ALA A 74 -10.46 8.62 2.82
N ASN A 75 -11.02 9.62 3.49
CA ASN A 75 -11.61 9.45 4.83
C ASN A 75 -12.69 8.36 4.85
N GLY A 76 -12.62 7.51 5.88
CA GLY A 76 -13.53 6.39 6.11
C GLY A 76 -13.53 5.33 5.01
N LYS A 77 -12.58 5.35 4.06
CA LYS A 77 -12.46 4.31 3.01
C LYS A 77 -11.55 3.19 3.44
N SER A 78 -11.85 2.00 2.94
CA SER A 78 -11.25 0.76 3.41
C SER A 78 -10.71 -0.09 2.27
N ILE A 79 -9.63 -0.81 2.56
CA ILE A 79 -9.14 -1.94 1.77
C ILE A 79 -9.71 -3.21 2.41
N ILE A 80 -10.57 -3.89 1.67
CA ILE A 80 -11.25 -5.12 2.09
C ILE A 80 -10.48 -6.32 1.51
N LEU A 81 -10.29 -7.37 2.29
CA LEU A 81 -9.69 -8.62 1.80
C LEU A 81 -10.78 -9.67 1.61
N SER A 82 -10.72 -10.42 0.52
CA SER A 82 -11.63 -11.53 0.22
C SER A 82 -10.88 -12.73 -0.37
N GLY A 83 -11.53 -13.89 -0.38
CA GLY A 83 -10.97 -15.12 -0.96
C GLY A 83 -9.85 -15.80 -0.14
N GLY A 84 -9.48 -15.23 1.00
CA GLY A 84 -8.37 -15.70 1.84
C GLY A 84 -7.10 -14.85 1.74
N ALA A 85 -7.12 -13.77 0.95
CA ALA A 85 -6.00 -12.84 0.83
C ALA A 85 -5.50 -12.38 2.21
N SER A 86 -4.17 -12.40 2.38
CA SER A 86 -3.50 -12.04 3.62
C SER A 86 -2.78 -10.69 3.49
N PRO A 87 -2.85 -9.80 4.52
CA PRO A 87 -2.07 -8.56 4.54
C PRO A 87 -0.56 -8.80 4.37
N ALA A 88 -0.03 -9.94 4.82
CA ALA A 88 1.39 -10.25 4.71
C ALA A 88 1.87 -10.41 3.25
N ASN A 89 0.97 -10.70 2.32
CA ASN A 89 1.29 -10.93 0.91
C ASN A 89 1.00 -9.72 0.02
N ILE A 90 0.66 -8.58 0.61
CA ILE A 90 0.31 -7.35 -0.10
C ILE A 90 1.40 -6.32 0.13
N VAL A 91 2.06 -5.87 -0.94
CA VAL A 91 3.13 -4.88 -0.88
C VAL A 91 2.76 -3.65 -1.68
N TRP A 92 2.83 -2.48 -1.04
CA TRP A 92 2.72 -1.17 -1.66
C TRP A 92 4.10 -0.54 -1.70
N VAL A 93 4.66 -0.32 -2.89
CA VAL A 93 5.92 0.41 -3.05
C VAL A 93 5.65 1.76 -3.69
N VAL A 94 5.89 2.83 -2.92
CA VAL A 94 5.42 4.18 -3.23
C VAL A 94 6.59 5.15 -3.23
N ALA A 95 6.82 5.80 -4.37
CA ALA A 95 7.87 6.79 -4.51
C ALA A 95 7.46 8.16 -3.93
N GLY A 96 6.17 8.51 -4.00
CA GLY A 96 5.62 9.71 -3.38
C GLY A 96 5.21 9.51 -1.92
N ALA A 97 4.54 10.52 -1.36
CA ALA A 97 4.02 10.46 0.01
C ALA A 97 2.80 9.53 0.10
N VAL A 98 2.64 8.87 1.24
CA VAL A 98 1.49 8.02 1.55
C VAL A 98 0.62 8.72 2.59
N THR A 99 -0.67 8.84 2.32
CA THR A 99 -1.65 9.41 3.26
C THR A 99 -2.85 8.50 3.44
N PHE A 100 -3.06 8.04 4.66
CA PHE A 100 -4.27 7.33 5.08
C PHE A 100 -5.19 8.32 5.80
N GLY A 101 -6.32 8.62 5.16
CA GLY A 101 -7.30 9.59 5.64
C GLY A 101 -7.92 9.21 6.98
N ILE A 102 -8.58 10.17 7.62
CA ILE A 102 -9.26 10.00 8.91
C ILE A 102 -10.16 8.76 8.89
N GLY A 103 -10.00 7.88 9.87
CA GLY A 103 -10.81 6.65 10.02
C GLY A 103 -10.69 5.64 8.87
N SER A 104 -9.73 5.79 7.97
CA SER A 104 -9.49 4.81 6.90
C SER A 104 -8.89 3.51 7.42
N VAL A 105 -9.11 2.41 6.70
CA VAL A 105 -8.58 1.08 7.05
C VAL A 105 -7.75 0.54 5.89
N SER A 106 -6.46 0.34 6.11
CA SER A 106 -5.54 -0.19 5.09
C SER A 106 -5.02 -1.59 5.46
N LYS A 107 -4.47 -2.28 4.44
CA LYS A 107 -3.92 -3.64 4.53
C LYS A 107 -2.62 -3.71 3.74
N GLY A 108 -1.60 -4.36 4.29
CA GLY A 108 -0.36 -4.65 3.58
C GLY A 108 0.90 -4.02 4.15
N ILE A 109 2.02 -4.31 3.52
CA ILE A 109 3.33 -3.75 3.83
C ILE A 109 3.54 -2.54 2.93
N VAL A 110 3.76 -1.37 3.53
CA VAL A 110 4.03 -0.11 2.82
C VAL A 110 5.52 0.18 2.85
N LEU A 111 6.14 0.19 1.67
CA LEU A 111 7.51 0.61 1.42
C LEU A 111 7.49 2.02 0.79
N GLY A 112 7.64 3.05 1.62
CA GLY A 112 7.60 4.45 1.19
C GLY A 112 8.99 5.05 1.03
N ALA A 113 9.28 5.65 -0.14
CA ALA A 113 10.52 6.42 -0.34
C ALA A 113 10.49 7.76 0.43
N THR A 114 9.29 8.27 0.72
CA THR A 114 9.09 9.51 1.47
C THR A 114 8.16 9.27 2.65
N SER A 115 7.43 10.29 3.09
CA SER A 115 6.64 10.25 4.32
C SER A 115 5.43 9.32 4.23
N ILE A 116 5.10 8.70 5.36
CA ILE A 116 3.85 7.95 5.55
C ILE A 116 3.06 8.59 6.68
N THR A 117 1.86 9.06 6.39
CA THR A 117 0.98 9.74 7.37
C THR A 117 -0.30 8.94 7.57
N LEU A 118 -0.56 8.58 8.82
CA LEU A 118 -1.83 8.03 9.28
C LEU A 118 -2.59 9.11 10.04
N GLN A 119 -3.67 9.62 9.45
CA GLN A 119 -4.52 10.64 10.06
C GLN A 119 -5.39 10.06 11.17
N THR A 120 -6.04 10.94 11.94
CA THR A 120 -6.82 10.63 13.14
C THR A 120 -7.67 9.36 13.00
N GLY A 121 -7.43 8.38 13.86
CA GLY A 121 -8.23 7.15 13.94
C GLY A 121 -8.11 6.22 12.74
N SER A 122 -7.20 6.47 11.79
CA SER A 122 -6.91 5.51 10.73
C SER A 122 -6.21 4.28 11.27
N SER A 123 -6.33 3.16 10.56
CA SER A 123 -5.72 1.89 10.96
C SER A 123 -5.10 1.14 9.80
N ILE A 124 -4.07 0.35 10.11
CA ILE A 124 -3.46 -0.59 9.17
C ILE A 124 -3.25 -1.96 9.85
N ASN A 125 -3.62 -3.04 9.15
CA ASN A 125 -3.04 -4.36 9.42
C ASN A 125 -1.90 -4.58 8.40
N GLY A 126 -0.65 -4.50 8.87
CA GLY A 126 0.48 -4.35 7.99
C GLY A 126 1.75 -3.82 8.65
N ARG A 127 2.63 -3.23 7.83
CA ARG A 127 3.89 -2.60 8.24
C ARG A 127 4.07 -1.26 7.53
N LEU A 128 4.65 -0.28 8.23
CA LEU A 128 4.96 1.06 7.71
C LEU A 128 6.48 1.22 7.67
N LEU A 129 7.08 1.07 6.49
CA LEU A 129 8.52 1.10 6.27
C LEU A 129 8.85 2.31 5.38
N SER A 130 9.16 3.44 6.01
CA SER A 130 9.51 4.70 5.33
C SER A 130 11.02 4.93 5.34
N GLN A 131 11.55 5.50 4.25
CA GLN A 131 12.94 5.98 4.20
C GLN A 131 13.13 7.37 4.83
N THR A 132 12.05 8.09 5.19
CA THR A 132 12.14 9.40 5.85
C THR A 132 11.44 9.42 7.20
N ALA A 133 10.11 9.54 7.22
CA ALA A 133 9.34 9.72 8.45
C ALA A 133 7.97 9.04 8.39
N VAL A 134 7.51 8.59 9.56
CA VAL A 134 6.14 8.10 9.79
C VAL A 134 5.47 9.00 10.81
N ALA A 135 4.29 9.54 10.47
CA ALA A 135 3.48 10.37 11.36
C ALA A 135 2.16 9.67 11.69
N LEU A 136 1.84 9.56 12.98
CA LEU A 136 0.64 8.87 13.48
C LEU A 136 -0.23 9.85 14.29
N GLN A 137 -1.52 9.92 13.96
CA GLN A 137 -2.51 10.68 14.70
C GLN A 137 -3.54 9.70 15.28
N VAL A 138 -3.41 9.32 16.56
CA VAL A 138 -4.32 8.36 17.23
C VAL A 138 -4.61 7.13 16.33
N ALA A 139 -3.57 6.67 15.62
CA ALA A 139 -3.70 5.65 14.60
C ALA A 139 -3.38 4.27 15.17
N THR A 140 -3.99 3.22 14.61
CA THR A 140 -3.75 1.84 15.01
C THR A 140 -2.88 1.13 13.98
N VAL A 141 -1.77 0.53 14.42
CA VAL A 141 -0.89 -0.28 13.58
C VAL A 141 -0.83 -1.68 14.18
N THR A 142 -1.32 -2.66 13.44
CA THR A 142 -1.30 -4.08 13.85
C THR A 142 -0.41 -4.84 12.88
N HIS A 143 0.62 -5.51 13.40
CA HIS A 143 1.46 -6.36 12.56
C HIS A 143 0.67 -7.62 12.14
N PRO A 144 0.87 -8.13 10.92
CA PRO A 144 0.37 -9.44 10.54
C PRO A 144 1.13 -10.56 11.24
#